data_AF-A0A509LJR5-F1
#
_entry.id   AF-A0A509LJR5-F1
#
_cell.length_a   1.000
_cell.length_b   1.000
_cell.length_c   1.000
_cell.angle_alpha   90.00
_cell.angle_beta   90.00
_cell.angle_gamma   90.00
#
_symmetry.space_group_name_H-M   'P 1'
#
loop_
_entity.id
_entity.type
_entity.pdbx_description
1 polymer ?
#
loop_
_entity_poly.entity_id
_entity_poly.type
_entity_poly.pdbx_seq_one_letter_code
_entity_poly.pdbx_strand_id
1 'polypeptide(L)'
;MNTPIEKSYHSLVGDIGKLLEYGRIQAIKKVNTILVETYWQVGKSIVEFEQAGTLKAEYGKELLVNLSKDLKNKYGKGFSRSNLQYMRLLYVHYPKRQTLSGKLSWSHYVELL
;
A
#
# COMPACT_ATOMS: atom_id res chain seq x y z
N MET A 1 -45.52 21.69 0.23
CA MET A 1 -44.69 22.13 -0.91
C MET A 1 -43.42 22.74 -0.32
N ASN A 2 -42.25 22.11 -0.51
CA ASN A 2 -40.99 22.61 0.07
C ASN A 2 -40.60 23.93 -0.59
N THR A 3 -40.18 24.90 0.22
CA THR A 3 -39.83 26.25 -0.25
C THR A 3 -38.54 26.22 -1.09
N PRO A 4 -38.33 27.17 -2.02
CA PRO A 4 -37.15 27.21 -2.88
C PRO A 4 -35.81 27.20 -2.11
N ILE A 5 -35.81 27.79 -0.91
CA ILE A 5 -34.65 27.86 -0.01
C ILE A 5 -34.29 26.47 0.54
N GLU A 6 -35.28 25.67 0.93
CA GLU A 6 -35.06 24.29 1.41
C GLU A 6 -34.48 23.38 0.33
N LYS A 7 -34.95 23.53 -0.92
CA LYS A 7 -34.39 22.79 -2.07
C LYS A 7 -32.94 23.19 -2.35
N SER A 8 -32.63 24.49 -2.28
CA SER A 8 -31.27 25.00 -2.47
C SER A 8 -30.32 24.51 -1.36
N TYR A 9 -30.78 24.50 -0.11
CA TYR A 9 -30.00 24.00 1.02
C TYR A 9 -29.74 22.49 0.91
N HIS A 10 -30.75 21.70 0.55
CA HIS A 10 -30.58 20.26 0.33
C HIS A 10 -29.60 19.95 -0.81
N SER A 11 -29.61 20.75 -1.87
CA SER A 11 -28.61 20.64 -2.95
C SER A 11 -27.20 20.91 -2.43
N LEU A 12 -27.02 22.00 -1.66
CA LEU A 12 -25.72 22.36 -1.07
C LEU A 12 -25.18 21.25 -0.17
N VAL A 13 -26.02 20.68 0.70
CA VAL A 13 -25.64 19.54 1.56
C VAL A 13 -25.23 18.33 0.71
N GLY A 14 -25.98 18.03 -0.35
CA GLY A 14 -25.66 16.94 -1.28
C GLY A 14 -24.32 17.14 -1.98
N ASP A 15 -24.02 18.36 -2.43
CA ASP A 15 -22.78 18.67 -3.14
C ASP A 15 -21.56 18.66 -2.20
N ILE A 16 -21.70 19.16 -0.96
CA ILE A 16 -20.68 19.01 0.08
C ILE A 16 -20.44 17.52 0.39
N GLY A 17 -21.50 16.72 0.49
CA GLY A 17 -21.39 15.28 0.70
C GLY A 17 -20.61 14.57 -0.41
N LYS A 18 -20.88 14.91 -1.68
CA LYS A 18 -20.13 14.37 -2.83
C LYS A 18 -18.66 14.77 -2.80
N LEU A 19 -18.34 16.02 -2.47
CA LEU A 19 -16.95 16.48 -2.34
C LEU A 19 -16.20 15.73 -1.24
N LEU A 20 -16.84 15.53 -0.09
CA LEU A 20 -16.26 14.77 1.01
C LEU A 20 -16.02 13.32 0.63
N GLU A 21 -16.99 12.67 -0.02
CA GLU A 21 -16.87 11.28 -0.44
C GLU A 21 -15.78 11.12 -1.50
N TYR A 22 -15.72 12.03 -2.47
CA TYR A 22 -14.64 12.06 -3.45
C TYR A 22 -13.27 12.18 -2.76
N GLY A 23 -13.10 13.11 -1.83
CA GLY A 23 -11.87 13.30 -1.08
C GLY A 23 -11.45 12.03 -0.31
N ARG A 24 -12.40 11.36 0.35
CA ARG A 24 -12.16 10.10 1.06
C ARG A 24 -11.69 8.99 0.14
N ILE A 25 -12.36 8.80 -1.00
CA ILE A 25 -12.00 7.79 -1.99
C ILE A 25 -10.57 8.02 -2.49
N GLN A 26 -10.20 9.27 -2.79
CA GLN A 26 -8.85 9.60 -3.24
C GLN A 26 -7.79 9.33 -2.15
N ALA A 27 -8.08 9.70 -0.90
CA ALA A 27 -7.19 9.43 0.22
C ALA A 27 -6.96 7.92 0.41
N ILE A 28 -8.04 7.12 0.40
CA ILE A 28 -7.96 5.66 0.52
C ILE A 28 -7.15 5.06 -0.62
N LYS A 29 -7.39 5.48 -1.87
CA LYS A 29 -6.61 5.02 -3.04
C LYS A 29 -5.12 5.31 -2.89
N LYS A 30 -4.78 6.52 -2.43
CA LYS A 30 -3.38 6.92 -2.23
C LYS A 30 -2.73 6.12 -1.12
N VAL A 31 -3.40 5.96 0.02
CA VAL A 31 -2.93 5.15 1.15
C VAL A 31 -2.70 3.70 0.73
N ASN A 32 -3.65 3.08 0.02
CA ASN A 32 -3.51 1.71 -0.46
C ASN A 32 -2.30 1.56 -1.39
N THR A 33 -2.09 2.51 -2.29
CA THR A 33 -0.92 2.50 -3.19
C THR A 33 0.40 2.56 -2.42
N ILE A 34 0.46 3.41 -1.39
CA ILE A 34 1.63 3.54 -0.51
C ILE A 34 1.83 2.26 0.31
N LEU A 35 0.77 1.69 0.88
CA LEU A 35 0.87 0.45 1.66
C LEU A 35 1.42 -0.71 0.84
N VAL A 36 0.94 -0.87 -0.40
CA VAL A 36 1.46 -1.91 -1.30
C VAL A 36 2.94 -1.70 -1.64
N GLU A 37 3.41 -0.45 -1.78
CA GLU A 37 4.86 -0.15 -1.91
C GLU A 37 5.61 -0.57 -0.67
N THR A 38 5.17 -0.10 0.49
CA THR A 38 5.82 -0.40 1.77
C THR A 38 5.91 -1.91 2.00
N TYR A 39 4.83 -2.65 1.75
CA TYR A 39 4.79 -4.11 1.90
C TYR A 39 5.74 -4.82 0.94
N TRP A 40 5.86 -4.32 -0.29
CA TRP A 40 6.83 -4.83 -1.26
C TRP A 40 8.27 -4.60 -0.77
N GLN A 41 8.59 -3.40 -0.26
CA GLN A 41 9.92 -3.07 0.28
C GLN A 41 10.26 -3.90 1.52
N VAL A 42 9.29 -4.11 2.43
CA VAL A 42 9.48 -4.99 3.58
C VAL A 42 9.79 -6.42 3.12
N GLY A 43 9.06 -6.93 2.13
CA GLY A 43 9.33 -8.22 1.52
C GLY A 43 10.74 -8.32 0.93
N LYS A 44 11.19 -7.27 0.23
CA LYS A 44 12.53 -7.15 -0.30
C LYS A 44 13.59 -7.25 0.80
N SER A 45 13.45 -6.45 1.86
CA SER A 45 14.39 -6.46 2.99
C SER A 45 14.48 -7.81 3.69
N ILE A 46 13.36 -8.52 3.84
CA ILE A 46 13.34 -9.88 4.41
C ILE A 46 14.15 -10.83 3.51
N VAL A 47 13.90 -10.83 2.19
CA VAL A 47 14.58 -11.75 1.27
C VAL A 47 16.06 -11.43 1.12
N GLU A 48 16.44 -10.15 1.07
CA GLU A 48 17.85 -9.74 1.04
C GLU A 48 18.58 -10.19 2.30
N PHE A 49 17.96 -10.07 3.47
CA PHE A 49 18.52 -10.58 4.73
C PHE A 49 18.69 -12.09 4.73
N GLU A 50 17.70 -12.84 4.23
CA GLU A 50 17.77 -14.30 4.08
C GLU A 50 18.90 -14.74 3.13
N GLN A 51 19.17 -13.97 2.07
CA GLN A 51 20.22 -14.26 1.07
C GLN A 51 21.62 -13.86 1.53
N ALA A 52 21.74 -12.78 2.32
CA ALA A 52 23.02 -12.27 2.83
C ALA A 52 23.58 -13.12 3.97
N GLY A 53 22.73 -13.82 4.72
CA GLY A 53 23.16 -14.86 5.64
C GLY A 53 23.32 -16.19 4.90
N THR A 54 24.36 -16.97 5.22
CA THR A 54 24.45 -18.41 4.88
C THR A 54 23.39 -19.24 5.63
N LEU A 55 22.14 -18.78 5.60
CA LEU A 55 21.05 -19.28 6.41
C LEU A 55 20.29 -20.33 5.62
N LYS A 56 20.50 -21.59 6.01
CA LYS A 56 19.67 -22.72 5.58
C LYS A 56 18.19 -22.44 5.90
N ALA A 57 17.29 -23.05 5.13
CA ALA A 57 15.84 -22.86 5.17
C ALA A 57 15.17 -22.96 6.56
N GLU A 58 15.84 -23.52 7.57
CA GLU A 58 15.39 -23.59 8.96
C GLU A 58 15.28 -22.20 9.63
N TYR A 59 16.22 -21.29 9.40
CA TYR A 59 16.25 -20.00 10.09
C TYR A 59 15.18 -19.00 9.59
N GLY A 60 14.72 -19.16 8.34
CA GLY A 60 13.67 -18.31 7.78
C GLY A 60 12.33 -18.41 8.52
N LYS A 61 12.03 -19.58 9.12
CA LYS A 61 10.81 -19.76 9.93
C LYS A 61 10.90 -18.99 11.25
N GLU A 62 12.08 -18.96 11.88
CA GLU A 62 12.31 -18.27 13.14
C GLU A 62 12.43 -16.75 12.94
N LEU A 63 13.02 -16.32 11.82
CA LEU A 63 13.12 -14.90 11.44
C LEU A 63 11.75 -14.21 11.43
N LEU A 64 10.75 -14.78 10.75
CA LEU A 64 9.43 -14.17 10.68
C LEU A 64 8.69 -14.14 12.03
N VAL A 65 8.99 -15.09 12.91
CA VAL A 65 8.45 -15.11 14.28
C VAL A 65 9.03 -13.94 15.07
N ASN A 66 10.35 -13.77 15.03
CA ASN A 66 11.06 -12.69 15.73
C ASN A 66 10.64 -11.32 15.18
N LEU A 67 10.64 -11.15 13.85
CA LEU A 67 10.16 -9.93 13.20
C LEU A 67 8.72 -9.61 13.59
N SER A 68 7.83 -10.60 13.63
CA SER A 68 6.45 -10.37 14.03
C SER A 68 6.35 -9.85 15.45
N LYS A 69 7.10 -10.45 16.39
CA LYS A 69 7.11 -10.02 17.79
C LYS A 69 7.62 -8.59 17.93
N ASP A 70 8.78 -8.31 17.35
CA ASP A 70 9.47 -7.03 17.52
C ASP A 70 8.73 -5.88 16.83
N LEU A 71 8.28 -6.10 15.59
CA LEU A 71 7.56 -5.08 14.83
C LEU A 71 6.15 -4.86 15.38
N LYS A 72 5.48 -5.90 15.89
CA LYS A 72 4.18 -5.72 16.54
C LYS A 72 4.32 -4.95 17.86
N ASN A 73 5.40 -5.18 18.61
CA ASN A 73 5.67 -4.41 19.83
C ASN A 73 5.99 -2.94 19.53
N LYS A 74 6.73 -2.67 18.45
CA LYS A 74 7.18 -1.31 18.11
C LYS A 74 6.14 -0.49 17.33
N TYR A 75 5.39 -1.12 16.43
CA TYR A 75 4.51 -0.44 15.47
C TYR A 75 3.05 -0.91 15.53
N GLY A 76 2.74 -1.96 16.30
CA GLY A 76 1.38 -2.40 16.54
C GLY A 76 0.80 -3.30 15.45
N LYS A 77 -0.48 -3.06 15.12
CA LYS A 77 -1.25 -3.91 14.19
C LYS A 77 -0.64 -3.86 12.78
N GLY A 78 -0.78 -4.97 12.04
CA GLY A 78 -0.25 -5.10 10.68
C GLY A 78 1.08 -5.87 10.58
N PHE A 79 1.72 -6.22 11.69
CA PHE A 79 2.97 -7.02 11.69
C PHE A 79 2.78 -8.42 12.27
N SER A 80 1.68 -9.09 11.93
CA SER A 80 1.54 -10.52 12.24
C SER A 80 2.51 -11.34 11.39
N ARG A 81 2.89 -12.52 11.89
CA ARG A 81 3.73 -13.47 11.15
C ARG A 81 3.16 -13.77 9.75
N SER A 82 1.85 -13.98 9.64
CA SER A 82 1.20 -14.22 8.35
C SER A 82 1.30 -13.00 7.42
N ASN A 83 1.16 -11.77 7.94
CA ASN A 83 1.28 -10.59 7.09
C ASN A 83 2.72 -10.42 6.58
N LEU A 84 3.73 -10.63 7.43
CA LEU A 84 5.13 -10.61 7.02
C LEU A 84 5.45 -11.70 5.99
N GLN A 85 4.88 -12.91 6.15
CA GLN A 85 4.97 -13.96 5.14
C GLN A 85 4.38 -13.50 3.80
N TYR A 86 3.24 -12.82 3.79
CA TYR A 86 2.64 -12.30 2.55
C TYR A 86 3.49 -11.19 1.93
N MET A 87 4.04 -10.27 2.73
CA MET A 87 4.98 -9.24 2.25
C MET A 87 6.20 -9.88 1.58
N ARG A 88 6.79 -10.90 2.23
CA ARG A 88 7.90 -11.69 1.67
C ARG A 88 7.51 -12.35 0.34
N LEU A 89 6.37 -13.04 0.30
CA LEU A 89 5.87 -13.70 -0.93
C LEU A 89 5.59 -12.70 -2.04
N LEU A 90 5.06 -11.53 -1.73
CA LEU A 90 4.81 -10.45 -2.69
C LEU A 90 6.11 -10.07 -3.42
N TYR A 91 7.21 -9.89 -2.70
CA TYR A 91 8.50 -9.61 -3.31
C TYR A 91 9.05 -10.79 -4.13
N VAL A 92 8.98 -12.00 -3.57
CA VAL A 92 9.47 -13.22 -4.25
C VAL A 92 8.76 -13.45 -5.58
N HIS A 93 7.44 -13.29 -5.63
CA HIS A 93 6.65 -13.48 -6.85
C HIS A 93 6.75 -12.30 -7.83
N TYR A 94 6.95 -11.09 -7.32
CA TYR A 94 6.97 -9.87 -8.13
C TYR A 94 8.21 -9.01 -7.85
N PRO A 95 9.44 -9.50 -8.08
CA PRO A 95 10.67 -8.77 -7.75
C PRO A 95 10.92 -7.54 -8.64
N LYS A 96 10.14 -7.36 -9.72
CA LYS A 96 10.14 -6.16 -10.56
C LYS A 96 8.80 -5.44 -10.39
N ARG A 97 8.79 -4.38 -9.57
CA ARG A 97 7.57 -3.68 -9.13
C ARG A 97 6.88 -2.86 -10.23
N GLN A 98 7.64 -2.14 -11.06
CA GLN A 98 7.11 -1.27 -12.10
C GLN A 98 8.06 -1.27 -13.29
N THR A 99 7.54 -1.47 -14.50
CA THR A 99 8.27 -1.19 -15.75
C THR A 99 8.40 0.32 -15.96
N LEU A 100 9.34 0.74 -16.82
CA LEU A 100 9.51 2.16 -17.16
C LEU A 100 8.20 2.79 -17.65
N SER A 101 7.40 2.04 -18.41
CA SER A 101 6.10 2.50 -18.90
C SER A 101 5.15 3.00 -17.82
N GLY A 102 5.24 2.45 -16.60
CA GLY A 102 4.43 2.87 -15.47
C GLY A 102 5.01 4.07 -14.69
N LYS A 103 6.17 4.59 -15.09
CA LYS A 103 6.79 5.82 -14.58
C LYS A 103 6.63 7.00 -15.55
N LEU A 104 6.31 6.71 -16.81
CA LEU A 104 6.14 7.71 -17.86
C LEU A 104 4.70 8.23 -17.84
N SER A 105 4.56 9.55 -17.73
CA SER A 105 3.31 10.26 -18.05
C SER A 105 3.11 10.37 -19.56
N TRP A 106 1.91 10.77 -19.97
CA TRP A 106 1.62 11.05 -21.38
C TRP A 106 2.58 12.08 -21.99
N SER A 107 2.99 13.11 -21.25
CA SER A 107 3.98 14.09 -21.74
C SER A 107 5.33 13.44 -22.09
N HIS A 108 5.79 12.46 -21.30
CA HIS A 108 7.01 11.73 -21.65
C HIS A 108 6.84 10.91 -22.94
N TYR A 109 5.66 10.33 -23.18
CA TYR A 109 5.40 9.62 -24.43
C TYR A 109 5.36 10.56 -25.63
N VAL A 110 4.83 11.78 -25.46
CA VAL A 110 4.83 12.81 -26.50
C VAL A 110 6.25 13.24 -26.87
N GLU A 111 7.17 13.33 -25.90
CA GLU A 111 8.58 13.68 -26.16
C GLU A 111 9.39 12.57 -26.85
N LEU A 112 8.96 11.32 -26.72
CA LEU A 112 9.65 10.15 -27.30
C LEU A 112 9.21 9.84 -28.74
N LEU A 113 8.13 10.47 -29.23
CA LEU A 113 7.59 10.34 -30.59
C LEU A 113 8.10 11.47 -31.48
#